data_AF-A0A3D1P9Q3-F1
#
_entry.id   AF-A0A3D1P9Q3-F1
#
_cell.length_a   1.000
_cell.length_b   1.000
_cell.length_c   1.000
_cell.angle_alpha   90.00
_cell.angle_beta   90.00
_cell.angle_gamma   90.00
#
_symmetry.space_group_name_H-M   'P 1'
#
loop_
_entity.id
_entity.type
_entity.pdbx_description
1 polymer ?
#
loop_
_entity_poly.entity_id
_entity_poly.type
_entity_poly.pdbx_seq_one_letter_code
_entity_poly.pdbx_strand_id
1 'polypeptide(L)'
;GGRGPDACIDAVGLEAHGMGLEGFYDKAKQAVRLETDRANILRQMILACRKGGTLSIMGVYAGFVDKMPIGAAMNKALTFKMGQMFGQKYMPMLLNRVVEGEIDPSRVFTHKLPLEEAKQGFELFKHKKDNCIKVLLKP
;
A
#
# COMPACT_ATOMS: atom_id res chain seq x y z
N GLY A 1 -26.91 -9.34 -1.53
CA GLY A 1 -25.85 -9.03 -0.55
C GLY A 1 -24.68 -8.40 -1.28
N GLY A 2 -24.49 -7.08 -1.14
CA GLY A 2 -23.55 -6.32 -1.98
C GLY A 2 -23.09 -5.01 -1.33
N ARG A 3 -23.04 -4.98 0.00
CA ARG A 3 -22.47 -3.83 0.72
C ARG A 3 -20.96 -3.95 0.75
N GLY A 4 -20.26 -2.89 0.35
CA GLY A 4 -18.81 -2.80 0.30
C GLY A 4 -18.23 -2.63 -1.12
N PRO A 5 -16.95 -2.26 -1.25
CA PRO A 5 -16.29 -2.15 -2.55
C PRO A 5 -16.13 -3.49 -3.26
N ASP A 6 -16.22 -3.49 -4.60
CA ASP A 6 -15.92 -4.64 -5.46
C ASP A 6 -14.49 -5.17 -5.28
N ALA A 7 -13.56 -4.24 -5.10
CA ALA A 7 -12.16 -4.53 -4.83
C ALA A 7 -11.61 -3.62 -3.74
N CYS A 8 -10.71 -4.16 -2.91
CA CYS A 8 -9.93 -3.40 -1.96
C CYS A 8 -8.45 -3.61 -2.25
N ILE A 9 -7.67 -2.52 -2.24
CA ILE A 9 -6.25 -2.54 -2.58
C ILE A 9 -5.45 -2.12 -1.34
N ASP A 10 -4.49 -2.94 -0.93
CA ASP A 10 -3.46 -2.54 0.02
C ASP A 10 -2.23 -2.04 -0.76
N ALA A 11 -1.93 -0.76 -0.54
CA ALA A 11 -0.76 -0.05 -1.07
C ALA A 11 0.10 0.52 0.07
N VAL A 12 0.09 -0.11 1.25
CA VAL A 12 0.77 0.37 2.46
C VAL A 12 1.75 -0.68 3.01
N GLY A 13 1.31 -1.92 3.27
CA GLY A 13 2.17 -2.97 3.81
C GLY A 13 2.67 -2.73 5.25
N LEU A 14 3.94 -3.10 5.52
CA LEU A 14 4.59 -3.10 6.85
C LEU A 14 4.39 -1.84 7.69
N GLU A 15 4.27 -0.68 7.06
CA GLU A 15 4.21 0.62 7.73
C GLU A 15 2.77 1.13 7.95
N ALA A 16 1.76 0.25 7.90
CA ALA A 16 0.38 0.63 8.13
C ALA A 16 0.18 1.37 9.46
N HIS A 17 -0.35 2.59 9.45
CA HIS A 17 -0.65 3.34 10.68
C HIS A 17 -2.11 3.13 11.04
N GLY A 18 -2.39 2.42 12.14
CA GLY A 18 -3.74 2.28 12.69
C GLY A 18 -4.15 3.49 13.53
N MET A 19 -5.42 3.89 13.46
CA MET A 19 -6.05 4.79 14.44
C MET A 19 -6.80 3.97 15.51
N GLY A 20 -6.76 4.41 16.77
CA GLY A 20 -7.47 3.77 17.88
C GLY A 20 -6.64 2.80 18.74
N LEU A 21 -7.30 2.09 19.66
CA LEU A 21 -6.69 1.16 20.62
C LEU A 21 -5.90 0.02 19.95
N GLU A 22 -6.33 -0.43 18.76
CA GLU A 22 -5.60 -1.41 17.94
C GLU A 22 -4.24 -0.87 17.46
N GLY A 23 -4.18 0.41 17.07
CA GLY A 23 -2.93 1.06 16.67
C GLY A 23 -1.93 1.23 17.83
N PHE A 24 -2.41 1.31 19.07
CA PHE A 24 -1.57 1.33 20.26
C PHE A 24 -1.05 -0.07 20.61
N TYR A 25 -1.89 -1.10 20.46
CA TYR A 25 -1.51 -2.51 20.66
C TYR A 25 -0.46 -2.98 19.65
N ASP A 26 -0.65 -2.67 18.37
CA ASP A 26 0.30 -3.02 17.29
C ASP A 26 1.63 -2.27 17.47
N LYS A 27 1.60 -0.99 17.91
CA LYS A 27 2.82 -0.23 18.27
C LYS A 27 3.55 -0.82 19.48
N ALA A 28 2.81 -1.24 20.51
CA ALA A 28 3.39 -1.84 21.71
C ALA A 28 4.08 -3.18 21.38
N LYS A 29 3.44 -4.04 20.57
CA LYS A 29 4.03 -5.31 20.12
C LYS A 29 5.22 -5.15 19.19
N GLN A 30 5.21 -4.14 18.33
CA GLN A 30 6.37 -3.79 17.50
C GLN A 30 7.55 -3.34 18.37
N ALA A 31 7.31 -2.58 19.44
CA ALA A 31 8.34 -2.15 20.38
C ALA A 31 9.01 -3.33 21.12
N VAL A 32 8.30 -4.43 21.34
CA VAL A 32 8.84 -5.68 21.93
C VAL A 32 9.19 -6.75 20.89
N ARG A 33 9.25 -6.41 19.60
CA ARG A 33 9.56 -7.33 18.46
C ARG A 33 8.64 -8.56 18.37
N LEU A 34 7.43 -8.50 18.92
CA LEU A 34 6.48 -9.61 18.91
C LEU A 34 5.56 -9.65 17.68
N GLU A 35 5.50 -8.56 16.90
CA GLU A 35 4.81 -8.52 15.61
C GLU A 35 5.71 -7.85 14.56
N THR A 36 6.02 -8.60 13.50
CA THR A 36 6.86 -8.12 12.39
C THR A 36 6.07 -7.19 11.46
N ASP A 37 4.78 -7.46 11.28
CA ASP A 37 3.95 -6.87 10.23
C ASP A 37 2.61 -6.34 10.79
N ARG A 38 2.20 -5.14 10.35
CA ARG A 38 0.93 -4.52 10.77
C ARG A 38 -0.24 -4.98 9.87
N ALA A 39 -1.05 -5.87 10.40
CA ALA A 39 -2.15 -6.53 9.68
C ALA A 39 -3.46 -5.74 9.63
N ASN A 40 -3.54 -4.57 10.27
CA ASN A 40 -4.78 -3.81 10.42
C ASN A 40 -5.47 -3.52 9.08
N ILE A 41 -4.71 -3.19 8.02
CA ILE A 41 -5.25 -2.96 6.68
C ILE A 41 -5.84 -4.24 6.10
N LEU A 42 -5.16 -5.38 6.27
CA LEU A 42 -5.66 -6.68 5.81
C LEU A 42 -6.98 -7.05 6.51
N ARG A 43 -7.08 -6.79 7.81
CA ARG A 43 -8.33 -6.99 8.58
C ARG A 43 -9.44 -6.07 8.06
N GLN A 44 -9.14 -4.78 7.89
CA GLN A 44 -10.08 -3.78 7.38
C GLN A 44 -10.59 -4.13 5.98
N MET A 45 -9.71 -4.52 5.04
CA MET A 45 -10.14 -4.86 3.69
C MET A 45 -11.02 -6.11 3.64
N ILE A 46 -10.74 -7.13 4.47
CA ILE A 46 -11.59 -8.33 4.55
C ILE A 46 -12.98 -7.95 5.04
N LEU A 47 -13.07 -7.07 6.04
CA LEU A 47 -14.35 -6.64 6.59
C LEU A 47 -15.10 -5.70 5.64
N ALA A 48 -14.40 -4.82 4.93
CA ALA A 48 -14.98 -3.80 4.06
C ALA A 48 -15.41 -4.31 2.68
N CYS A 49 -14.64 -5.19 2.05
CA CYS A 49 -14.88 -5.66 0.68
C CYS A 49 -16.24 -6.35 0.53
N ARG A 50 -16.98 -6.22 -0.56
CA ARG A 50 -18.27 -6.94 -0.68
C ARG A 50 -18.09 -8.46 -0.80
N LYS A 51 -19.18 -9.20 -0.64
CA LYS A 51 -19.20 -10.65 -0.97
C LYS A 51 -18.83 -10.86 -2.45
N GLY A 52 -18.01 -11.86 -2.74
CA GLY A 52 -17.45 -12.15 -4.06
C GLY A 52 -16.47 -11.09 -4.57
N GLY A 53 -15.92 -10.25 -3.70
CA GLY A 53 -14.99 -9.20 -4.06
C GLY A 53 -13.52 -9.65 -4.11
N THR A 54 -12.64 -8.75 -4.55
CA THR A 54 -11.19 -9.03 -4.68
C THR A 54 -10.36 -8.17 -3.74
N LEU A 55 -9.41 -8.79 -3.05
CA LEU A 55 -8.38 -8.14 -2.26
C LEU A 55 -7.06 -8.17 -3.04
N SER A 56 -6.52 -7.01 -3.39
CA SER A 56 -5.24 -6.86 -4.08
C SER A 56 -4.18 -6.33 -3.10
N ILE A 57 -3.19 -7.14 -2.78
CA ILE A 57 -2.18 -6.83 -1.77
C ILE A 57 -0.84 -6.58 -2.47
N MET A 58 -0.51 -5.29 -2.64
CA MET A 58 0.75 -4.83 -3.22
C MET A 58 1.69 -4.27 -2.15
N GLY A 59 1.16 -3.93 -0.97
CA GLY A 59 1.95 -3.59 0.21
C GLY A 59 2.92 -4.72 0.56
N VAL A 60 4.13 -4.36 0.99
CA VAL A 60 5.14 -5.35 1.39
C VAL A 60 4.75 -5.94 2.74
N TYR A 61 4.82 -7.27 2.84
CA TYR A 61 4.74 -8.05 4.08
C TYR A 61 5.95 -8.98 4.09
N ALA A 62 6.72 -8.99 5.19
CA ALA A 62 8.01 -9.68 5.27
C ALA A 62 7.98 -10.86 6.24
N GLY A 63 7.00 -10.91 7.13
CA GLY A 63 6.89 -11.92 8.19
C GLY A 63 5.52 -12.57 8.26
N PHE A 64 5.25 -13.17 9.41
CA PHE A 64 3.95 -13.73 9.72
C PHE A 64 2.97 -12.64 10.12
N VAL A 65 1.72 -12.80 9.68
CA VAL A 65 0.60 -11.91 9.97
C VAL A 65 -0.41 -12.67 10.84
N ASP A 66 -0.76 -12.13 12.01
CA ASP A 66 -1.66 -12.77 12.98
C ASP A 66 -3.08 -12.14 12.99
N LYS A 67 -4.07 -12.86 13.55
CA LYS A 67 -5.47 -12.45 13.73
C LYS A 67 -6.15 -12.01 12.43
N MET A 68 -5.92 -12.75 11.37
CA MET A 68 -6.61 -12.53 10.10
C MET A 68 -8.02 -13.10 10.15
N PRO A 69 -9.08 -12.33 9.83
CA PRO A 69 -10.47 -12.79 9.88
C PRO A 69 -10.82 -13.71 8.70
N ILE A 70 -10.13 -14.86 8.59
CA ILE A 70 -10.28 -15.82 7.49
C ILE A 70 -11.72 -16.37 7.42
N GLY A 71 -12.40 -16.57 8.55
CA GLY A 71 -13.81 -16.95 8.56
C GLY A 71 -14.72 -15.93 7.86
N ALA A 72 -14.46 -14.64 8.04
CA ALA A 72 -15.19 -13.60 7.32
C ALA A 72 -14.84 -13.60 5.83
N ALA A 73 -13.56 -13.79 5.49
CA ALA A 73 -13.12 -13.87 4.10
C ALA A 73 -13.76 -15.04 3.34
N MET A 74 -13.83 -16.21 3.99
CA MET A 74 -14.46 -17.43 3.46
C MET A 74 -15.97 -17.23 3.28
N ASN A 75 -16.70 -16.74 4.29
CA ASN A 75 -18.13 -16.47 4.19
C ASN A 75 -18.50 -15.39 3.16
N LYS A 76 -17.53 -14.53 2.82
CA LYS A 76 -17.67 -13.50 1.79
C LYS A 76 -17.13 -13.98 0.45
N ALA A 77 -16.63 -15.20 0.31
CA ALA A 77 -16.06 -15.73 -0.93
C ALA A 77 -15.04 -14.75 -1.58
N LEU A 78 -14.13 -14.20 -0.78
CA LEU A 78 -13.15 -13.21 -1.26
C LEU A 78 -12.02 -13.87 -2.05
N THR A 79 -11.61 -13.22 -3.13
CA THR A 79 -10.40 -13.59 -3.89
C THR A 79 -9.21 -12.77 -3.41
N PHE A 80 -8.10 -13.41 -3.06
CA PHE A 80 -6.86 -12.74 -2.68
C PHE A 80 -5.89 -12.77 -3.87
N LYS A 81 -5.35 -11.61 -4.24
CA LYS A 81 -4.27 -11.46 -5.21
C LYS A 81 -3.14 -10.67 -4.58
N MET A 82 -1.92 -11.18 -4.65
CA MET A 82 -0.76 -10.57 -3.99
C MET A 82 0.51 -10.84 -4.76
N GLY A 83 1.54 -10.02 -4.51
CA GLY A 83 2.89 -10.26 -5.01
C GLY A 83 3.61 -8.97 -5.40
N GLN A 84 4.89 -9.12 -5.72
CA GLN A 84 5.67 -8.05 -6.31
C GLN A 84 5.18 -7.76 -7.73
N MET A 85 5.20 -6.49 -8.13
CA MET A 85 4.74 -6.07 -9.46
C MET A 85 5.54 -6.77 -10.56
N PHE A 86 4.84 -7.36 -11.55
CA PHE A 86 5.47 -7.96 -12.74
C PHE A 86 5.87 -6.87 -13.73
N GLY A 87 6.91 -6.10 -13.39
CA GLY A 87 7.37 -4.95 -14.15
C GLY A 87 7.54 -5.27 -15.63
N GLN A 88 8.30 -6.30 -15.98
CA GLN A 88 8.56 -6.69 -17.38
C GLN A 88 7.28 -7.00 -18.18
N LYS A 89 6.25 -7.56 -17.53
CA LYS A 89 4.98 -7.90 -18.18
C LYS A 89 4.15 -6.65 -18.49
N TYR A 90 4.10 -5.69 -17.56
CA TYR A 90 3.19 -4.55 -17.65
C TYR A 90 3.83 -3.27 -18.19
N MET A 91 5.16 -3.12 -18.09
CA MET A 91 5.86 -1.89 -18.47
C MET A 91 5.63 -1.49 -19.94
N PRO A 92 5.67 -2.40 -20.94
CA PRO A 92 5.42 -2.00 -22.33
C PRO A 92 4.02 -1.41 -22.53
N MET A 93 3.00 -2.02 -21.92
CA MET A 93 1.62 -1.54 -21.97
C MET A 93 1.47 -0.17 -21.29
N LEU A 94 2.06 0.00 -20.11
CA LEU A 94 1.97 1.24 -19.35
C LEU A 94 2.68 2.40 -20.09
N LEU A 95 3.85 2.13 -20.67
CA LEU A 95 4.58 3.12 -21.46
C LEU A 95 3.80 3.56 -22.70
N ASN A 96 3.21 2.62 -23.44
CA ASN A 96 2.40 2.95 -24.62
C ASN A 96 1.24 3.89 -24.25
N ARG A 97 0.53 3.61 -23.17
CA ARG A 97 -0.55 4.48 -22.67
C ARG A 97 -0.09 5.88 -22.29
N VAL A 98 1.14 6.02 -21.78
CA VAL A 98 1.74 7.34 -21.48
C VAL A 98 2.10 8.07 -22.77
N VAL A 99 2.70 7.38 -23.75
CA VAL A 99 3.07 7.96 -25.05
C VAL A 99 1.83 8.39 -25.85
N GLU A 100 0.75 7.60 -25.79
CA GLU A 100 -0.55 7.89 -26.40
C GLU A 100 -1.33 8.99 -25.65
N GLY A 101 -0.83 9.45 -24.51
CA GLY A 101 -1.46 10.51 -23.72
C GLY A 101 -2.68 10.07 -22.92
N GLU A 102 -2.97 8.77 -22.81
CA GLU A 102 -4.06 8.25 -21.97
C GLU A 102 -3.80 8.50 -20.47
N ILE A 103 -2.51 8.53 -20.07
CA ILE A 103 -2.09 8.68 -18.68
C ILE A 103 -0.91 9.65 -18.60
N ASP A 104 -1.02 10.69 -17.77
CA ASP A 104 0.08 11.57 -17.40
C ASP A 104 0.56 11.28 -15.96
N PRO A 105 1.65 10.50 -15.78
CA PRO A 105 2.18 10.18 -14.46
C PRO A 105 2.97 11.36 -13.86
N SER A 106 3.27 12.43 -14.61
CA SER A 106 4.12 13.51 -14.13
C SER A 106 3.50 14.31 -12.98
N ARG A 107 2.17 14.27 -12.86
CA ARG A 107 1.38 15.02 -11.89
C ARG A 107 1.62 14.63 -10.43
N VAL A 108 2.18 13.44 -10.16
CA VAL A 108 2.45 13.01 -8.77
C VAL A 108 3.73 13.62 -8.20
N PHE A 109 4.62 14.14 -9.05
CA PHE A 109 5.88 14.75 -8.62
C PHE A 109 5.65 16.13 -8.03
N THR A 110 5.62 16.20 -6.70
CA THR A 110 5.51 17.45 -5.94
C THR A 110 6.82 18.23 -5.86
N HIS A 111 7.96 17.55 -5.93
CA HIS A 111 9.28 18.15 -5.74
C HIS A 111 10.25 17.66 -6.82
N LYS A 112 11.12 18.56 -7.28
CA LYS A 112 12.19 18.27 -8.25
C LYS A 112 13.49 18.81 -7.69
N LEU A 113 14.48 17.94 -7.48
CA LEU A 113 15.77 18.29 -6.87
C LEU A 113 16.91 17.72 -7.73
N PRO A 114 18.11 18.34 -7.71
CA PRO A 114 19.30 17.74 -8.29
C PRO A 114 19.73 16.50 -7.49
N LEU A 115 20.49 15.59 -8.11
CA LEU A 115 20.90 14.33 -7.48
C LEU A 115 21.75 14.54 -6.23
N GLU A 116 22.55 15.60 -6.17
CA GLU A 116 23.38 16.00 -5.04
C GLU A 116 22.54 16.30 -3.78
N GLU A 117 21.28 16.69 -3.97
CA GLU A 117 20.33 16.99 -2.90
C GLU A 117 19.45 15.79 -2.51
N ALA A 118 19.79 14.57 -2.96
CA ALA A 118 19.03 13.36 -2.64
C ALA A 118 18.71 13.22 -1.13
N LYS A 119 19.68 13.55 -0.26
CA LYS A 119 19.49 13.52 1.20
C LYS A 119 18.32 14.40 1.64
N GLN A 120 18.21 15.62 1.11
CA GLN A 120 17.09 16.51 1.40
C GLN A 120 15.77 15.94 0.88
N GLY A 121 15.78 15.34 -0.31
CA GLY A 121 14.61 14.63 -0.86
C GLY A 121 14.09 13.53 0.06
N PHE A 122 15.00 12.72 0.63
CA PHE A 122 14.64 11.69 1.60
C PHE A 122 14.05 12.28 2.89
N GLU A 123 14.64 13.35 3.43
CA GLU A 123 14.14 14.02 4.64
C GLU A 123 12.74 14.61 4.45
N LEU A 124 12.48 15.24 3.29
CA LEU A 124 11.16 15.76 2.94
C LEU A 124 10.11 14.64 2.91
N PHE A 125 10.40 13.54 2.20
CA PHE A 125 9.47 12.42 2.05
C PHE A 125 9.23 11.69 3.38
N LYS A 126 10.29 11.35 4.12
CA LYS A 126 10.22 10.61 5.38
C LYS A 126 9.41 11.37 6.44
N HIS A 127 9.65 12.67 6.57
CA HIS A 127 8.99 13.50 7.58
C HIS A 127 7.69 14.15 7.08
N LYS A 128 7.25 13.82 5.86
CA LYS A 128 6.03 14.37 5.23
C LYS A 128 5.98 15.90 5.28
N LYS A 129 7.15 16.54 5.09
CA LYS A 129 7.27 18.00 5.09
C LYS A 129 6.78 18.54 3.76
N ASP A 130 6.28 19.77 3.79
CA ASP A 130 5.90 20.54 2.59
C ASP A 130 4.92 19.78 1.66
N ASN A 131 3.99 19.02 2.24
CA ASN A 131 3.03 18.19 1.49
C ASN A 131 3.70 17.28 0.45
N CYS A 132 4.92 16.81 0.72
CA CYS A 132 5.68 15.96 -0.20
C CYS A 132 4.97 14.63 -0.49
N ILE A 133 4.66 14.39 -1.77
CA ILE A 133 4.06 13.13 -2.27
C ILE A 133 5.12 12.29 -3.00
N LYS A 134 5.86 12.91 -3.92
CA LYS A 134 6.92 12.26 -4.70
C LYS A 134 8.00 13.27 -5.06
N VAL A 135 9.26 12.86 -4.88
CA VAL A 135 10.45 13.62 -5.29
C VAL A 135 10.98 13.02 -6.60
N LEU A 136 11.25 13.88 -7.58
CA LEU A 136 12.01 13.54 -8.78
C LEU A 136 13.44 14.04 -8.61
N LEU A 137 14.42 13.14 -8.66
CA LEU A 137 15.83 13.49 -8.69
C LEU A 137 16.29 13.62 -10.14
N LYS A 138 16.95 14.73 -10.46
CA LYS A 138 17.57 14.98 -11.77
C LYS A 138 19.09 14.88 -11.63
N PRO A 139 19.73 13.92 -12.31
CA PRO A 139 21.18 13.86 -12.43
C PRO A 139 21.75 15.10 -13.12
#